data_AF-A0A7Z2NWI3-F1
#
_entry.id   AF-A0A7Z2NWI3-F1
#
_cell.length_a   1.000
_cell.length_b   1.000
_cell.length_c   1.000
_cell.angle_alpha   90.00
_cell.angle_beta   90.00
_cell.angle_gamma   90.00
#
_symmetry.space_group_name_H-M   'P 1'
#
loop_
_entity.id
_entity.type
_entity.pdbx_description
1 polymer ?
#
loop_
_entity_poly.entity_id
_entity_poly.type
_entity_poly.pdbx_seq_one_letter_code
_entity_poly.pdbx_strand_id
1 'polypeptide(L)' 'MTRRAPRIEDGPTQPRPANAAGYLLDGHGLPLSGPARLRALDGRPDPADAPADTAAEQPKE' A
#
# COMPACT_ATOMS: atom_id res chain seq x y z
N MET A 1 -21.69 8.20 33.55
CA MET A 1 -20.56 7.35 33.06
C MET A 1 -20.30 7.71 31.60
N THR A 2 -19.34 8.59 31.34
CA THR A 2 -19.07 9.10 29.97
C THR A 2 -18.01 8.23 29.31
N ARG A 3 -18.39 7.46 28.29
CA ARG A 3 -17.45 6.67 27.48
C ARG A 3 -16.61 7.62 26.64
N ARG A 4 -15.30 7.65 26.89
CA ARG A 4 -14.32 8.41 26.11
C ARG A 4 -14.09 7.64 24.80
N ALA A 5 -14.44 8.23 23.67
CA ALA A 5 -14.22 7.63 22.35
C ALA A 5 -12.71 7.40 22.10
N PRO A 6 -12.31 6.32 21.41
CA PRO A 6 -10.91 6.11 21.05
C PRO A 6 -10.48 7.19 20.06
N ARG A 7 -9.44 7.93 20.42
CA ARG A 7 -8.75 8.84 19.51
C ARG A 7 -8.00 7.96 18.51
N ILE A 8 -8.45 7.94 17.25
CA ILE A 8 -7.61 7.43 16.17
C ILE A 8 -6.51 8.48 16.01
N GLU A 9 -5.31 8.13 16.45
CA GLU A 9 -4.14 8.97 16.23
C GLU A 9 -3.70 8.70 14.78
N ASP A 10 -4.12 9.57 13.86
CA ASP A 10 -3.49 9.73 12.56
C ASP A 10 -2.05 10.21 12.81
N GLY A 11 -1.19 9.27 13.20
CA GLY A 11 0.24 9.49 13.30
C GLY A 11 0.81 9.89 11.94
N PRO A 12 1.99 10.52 11.90
CA PRO A 12 2.62 10.89 10.64
C PRO A 12 2.79 9.65 9.76
N THR A 13 2.21 9.69 8.57
CA THR A 13 2.41 8.65 7.56
C THR A 13 3.89 8.66 7.17
N GLN A 14 4.55 7.51 7.31
CA GLN A 14 5.94 7.38 6.91
C GLN A 14 6.08 7.68 5.41
N PRO A 15 7.12 8.41 4.98
CA PRO A 15 7.37 8.65 3.58
C PRO A 15 7.57 7.31 2.86
N ARG A 16 6.91 7.15 1.70
CA ARG A 16 7.05 5.93 0.89
C ARG A 16 8.47 5.81 0.32
N PRO A 17 9.02 4.60 0.23
CA PRO A 17 10.30 4.38 -0.43
C PRO A 17 10.22 4.78 -1.91
N ALA A 18 11.34 5.28 -2.44
CA ALA A 18 11.51 5.60 -3.86
C ALA A 18 12.76 4.90 -4.41
N ASN A 19 12.76 4.58 -5.69
CA ASN A 19 13.96 4.03 -6.35
C ASN A 19 14.98 5.13 -6.69
N ALA A 20 16.14 4.71 -7.20
CA ALA A 20 17.23 5.61 -7.60
C ALA A 20 16.83 6.63 -8.70
N ALA A 21 15.76 6.37 -9.44
CA ALA A 21 15.22 7.27 -10.45
C ALA A 21 14.10 8.19 -9.91
N GLY A 22 13.78 8.11 -8.62
CA GLY A 22 12.79 8.97 -7.96
C GLY A 22 11.33 8.49 -8.05
N TYR A 23 11.08 7.27 -8.55
CA TYR A 23 9.72 6.72 -8.57
C TYR A 23 9.35 6.11 -7.22
N LEU A 24 8.19 6.52 -6.68
CA LEU A 24 7.62 5.92 -5.48
C LEU A 24 7.33 4.44 -5.71
N LEU A 25 7.62 3.62 -4.70
CA LEU A 25 7.45 2.18 -4.72
C LEU A 25 6.24 1.74 -3.90
N ASP A 26 5.63 0.62 -4.30
CA ASP A 26 4.62 -0.09 -3.54
C ASP A 26 5.23 -1.07 -2.53
N GLY A 27 4.39 -1.83 -1.84
CA GLY A 27 4.81 -2.85 -0.87
C GLY A 27 5.58 -4.03 -1.49
N HIS A 28 5.58 -4.16 -2.82
CA HIS A 28 6.32 -5.18 -3.56
C HIS A 28 7.62 -4.64 -4.18
N GLY A 29 7.98 -3.38 -3.88
CA GLY A 29 9.16 -2.73 -4.44
C GLY A 29 9.01 -2.34 -5.92
N LEU A 30 7.78 -2.37 -6.46
CA LEU A 30 7.48 -1.96 -7.83
C LEU A 30 7.08 -0.48 -7.87
N PRO A 31 7.35 0.24 -8.97
CA PRO A 31 6.84 1.60 -9.14
C PRO A 31 5.32 1.65 -8.95
N LEU A 32 4.84 2.61 -8.18
CA LEU A 32 3.43 2.72 -7.79
C LEU A 32 2.48 2.76 -9.00
N SER A 33 2.89 3.42 -10.09
CA SER A 33 2.08 3.57 -11.29
C SER A 33 2.90 3.97 -12.53
N GLY A 34 2.22 4.02 -13.67
CA GLY A 34 2.75 4.56 -14.92
C GLY A 34 3.65 3.61 -15.70
N PRO A 35 4.41 4.13 -16.68
CA PRO A 35 5.20 3.30 -17.60
C PRO A 35 6.34 2.55 -16.91
N ALA A 36 6.85 3.05 -15.78
CA ALA A 36 7.87 2.36 -14.99
C ALA A 36 7.31 1.06 -14.37
N ARG A 37 6.04 1.06 -13.92
CA ARG A 37 5.37 -0.13 -13.41
C ARG A 37 5.20 -1.18 -14.50
N LEU A 38 4.71 -0.77 -15.67
CA LEU A 38 4.55 -1.65 -16.83
C LEU A 38 5.87 -2.28 -17.28
N ARG A 39 6.96 -1.50 -17.29
CA ARG A 39 8.31 -2.02 -17.59
C ARG A 39 8.81 -2.99 -16.53
N ALA A 40 8.52 -2.73 -15.25
CA ALA A 40 8.93 -3.61 -14.15
C ALA A 40 8.13 -4.92 -14.13
N LEU A 41 6.87 -4.88 -14.56
CA LEU A 41 6.03 -6.07 -14.71
C LEU A 41 6.46 -6.93 -15.90
N ASP A 42 6.96 -6.35 -16.99
CA ASP A 42 7.46 -7.10 -18.16
C ASP A 42 6.46 -8.15 -18.69
N GLY A 43 5.18 -7.77 -18.75
CA GLY A 43 4.08 -8.65 -19.14
C GLY A 43 3.63 -9.67 -18.08
N ARG A 44 4.23 -9.65 -16.89
CA ARG A 44 3.76 -10.43 -15.73
C ARG A 44 2.54 -9.77 -15.09
N PRO A 45 1.65 -10.58 -14.47
CA PRO A 45 0.53 -10.04 -13.73
C PRO A 45 1.00 -9.16 -12.58
N ASP A 46 0.21 -8.12 -12.28
CA ASP A 46 0.48 -7.22 -11.18
C ASP A 46 0.22 -7.92 -9.83
N PRO A 47 1.21 -8.03 -8.92
CA PRO A 47 0.99 -8.62 -7.61
C PRO A 47 0.03 -7.81 -6.74
N ALA A 48 -0.18 -6.52 -7.02
CA ALA A 48 -1.20 -5.71 -6.34
C ALA A 48 -2.63 -6.02 -6.81
N ASP A 49 -2.79 -6.61 -8.00
CA ASP A 49 -4.08 -7.10 -8.50
C ASP A 49 -4.39 -8.53 -8.02
N ALA A 50 -3.40 -9.23 -7.45
CA ALA A 50 -3.64 -10.54 -6.87
C ALA A 50 -4.69 -10.40 -5.75
N PRO A 51 -5.74 -11.23 -5.73
CA PRO A 51 -6.65 -11.25 -4.61
C PRO A 51 -5.80 -11.50 -3.36
N ALA A 52 -5.85 -10.59 -2.41
CA ALA A 52 -5.24 -10.78 -1.11
C ALA A 52 -5.97 -11.95 -0.43
N ASP A 53 -5.58 -13.18 -0.76
CA ASP A 53 -6.06 -14.37 -0.08
C ASP A 53 -5.49 -14.30 1.34
N THR A 54 -6.33 -13.79 2.24
CA THR A 54 -6.11 -13.66 3.69
C THR A 54 -5.11 -12.58 4.15
N ALA A 55 -5.61 -11.35 4.22
CA ALA A 55 -5.68 -10.69 5.53
C ALA A 55 -7.18 -10.49 5.87
N ALA A 56 -7.77 -11.51 6.50
CA ALA A 56 -8.85 -11.29 7.47
C ALA A 56 -8.27 -10.37 8.56
N GLU A 57 -8.91 -9.28 8.96
CA GLU A 57 -10.16 -9.21 9.75
C GLU A 57 -10.81 -7.84 9.44
N GLN A 58 -11.95 -7.77 8.75
CA GLN A 58 -13.32 -7.76 9.29
C GLN A 58 -13.64 -6.55 10.22
N PRO A 59 -14.91 -6.12 10.23
CA PRO A 59 -15.37 -4.75 10.32
C PRO A 59 -15.49 -4.31 11.78
N LYS A 60 -15.61 -3.01 12.03
CA LYS A 60 -15.98 -2.54 13.37
C LYS A 60 -17.25 -1.71 13.32
N GLU A 61 -18.32 -2.41 13.74
CA GLU A 61 -19.60 -2.02 14.36
C GLU A 61 -19.97 -0.54 14.46
#